data_AF-A0A2K2CLD9-F1
#
_entry.id   AF-A0A2K2CLD9-F1
#
_cell.length_a   1.000
_cell.length_b   1.000
_cell.length_c   1.000
_cell.angle_alpha   90.00
_cell.angle_beta   90.00
_cell.angle_gamma   90.00
#
_symmetry.space_group_name_H-M   'P 1'
#
loop_
_entity.id
_entity.type
_entity.pdbx_description
1 polymer ?
#
loop_
_entity_poly.entity_id
_entity_poly.type
_entity_poly.pdbx_seq_one_letter_code
_entity_poly.pdbx_strand_id
1 'polypeptide(L)'
;PQGSERNVNSISHRWSVVKEQVGRFCGCYEQIMHRHESGKTEQDKIVDALKLFKSQDKTNKGLCSCIWLAQVDRSSQSNKRQKSSSNASPSMSTPEINTVHIDDFETTSPVKADHMKRPIEKKAEKERQRQGKNVTSLEDSNVVMALDVVFSKRTELEKAREKARQEREMARETARQAREDAREASKEKRYVGALAMEQRKFEFEERKMEMEIMNKDLSSLDDDQKEYYKMARRDIIDRRSKRSI
;
A
#
# COMPACT_ATOMS: atom_id res chain seq x y z
N PRO A 1 34.56 -18.53 24.27
CA PRO A 1 33.39 -19.24 23.69
C PRO A 1 33.85 -20.27 22.65
N GLN A 2 33.88 -21.55 23.03
CA GLN A 2 34.41 -22.62 22.17
C GLN A 2 33.39 -22.96 21.08
N GLY A 3 33.76 -22.75 19.82
CA GLY A 3 32.89 -23.01 18.68
C GLY A 3 32.56 -24.49 18.58
N SER A 4 31.28 -24.85 18.51
CA SER A 4 30.87 -26.24 18.33
C SER A 4 31.17 -26.68 16.89
N GLU A 5 32.31 -27.36 16.71
CA GLU A 5 32.74 -28.00 15.46
C GLU A 5 31.79 -29.15 15.10
N ARG A 6 30.63 -28.79 14.54
CA ARG A 6 29.65 -29.77 14.06
C ARG A 6 30.16 -30.37 12.76
N ASN A 7 30.45 -31.67 12.80
CA ASN A 7 30.83 -32.51 11.66
C ASN A 7 30.05 -32.10 10.39
N VAL A 8 30.77 -31.83 9.30
CA VAL A 8 30.23 -31.35 8.01
C VAL A 8 29.11 -32.25 7.49
N ASN A 9 29.19 -33.56 7.72
CA ASN A 9 28.15 -34.51 7.31
C ASN A 9 26.82 -34.27 8.08
N SER A 10 26.89 -33.84 9.33
CA SER A 10 25.71 -33.44 10.12
C SER A 10 25.09 -32.13 9.60
N ILE A 11 25.93 -31.16 9.21
CA ILE A 11 25.46 -29.91 8.61
C ILE A 11 24.80 -30.18 7.24
N SER A 12 25.44 -30.98 6.39
CA SER A 12 24.94 -31.38 5.08
C SER A 12 23.61 -32.16 5.15
N HIS A 13 23.50 -33.11 6.09
CA HIS A 13 22.25 -33.83 6.34
C HIS A 13 21.13 -32.89 6.81
N ARG A 14 21.41 -32.00 7.79
CA ARG A 14 20.44 -31.00 8.26
C ARG A 14 20.01 -30.04 7.15
N TRP A 15 20.93 -29.60 6.29
CA TRP A 15 20.60 -28.74 5.15
C TRP A 15 19.75 -29.46 4.11
N SER A 16 20.03 -30.75 3.85
CA SER A 16 19.19 -31.59 2.99
C SER A 16 17.75 -31.69 3.51
N VAL A 17 17.57 -31.95 4.82
CA VAL A 17 16.24 -31.99 5.46
C VAL A 17 15.54 -30.62 5.41
N VAL A 18 16.26 -29.51 5.63
CA VAL A 18 15.71 -28.15 5.47
C VAL A 18 15.24 -27.92 4.04
N LYS A 19 16.06 -28.29 3.03
CA LYS A 19 15.74 -28.14 1.60
C LYS A 19 14.51 -28.96 1.21
N GLU A 20 14.41 -30.21 1.66
CA GLU A 20 13.27 -31.10 1.43
C GLU A 20 11.96 -30.51 1.98
N GLN A 21 11.99 -30.03 3.23
CA GLN A 21 10.82 -29.46 3.90
C GLN A 21 10.40 -28.10 3.30
N VAL A 22 11.36 -27.26 2.88
CA VAL A 22 11.07 -26.02 2.14
C VAL A 22 10.44 -26.34 0.78
N GLY A 23 10.97 -27.33 0.04
CA GLY A 23 10.38 -27.76 -1.24
C GLY A 23 8.94 -28.25 -1.10
N ARG A 24 8.64 -29.06 -0.07
CA ARG A 24 7.27 -29.47 0.27
C ARG A 24 6.36 -28.28 0.60
N PHE A 25 6.86 -27.29 1.34
CA PHE A 25 6.09 -26.08 1.67
C PHE A 25 5.80 -25.24 0.41
N CYS A 26 6.77 -25.08 -0.50
CA CYS A 26 6.55 -24.40 -1.77
C CYS A 26 5.44 -25.07 -2.60
N GLY A 27 5.47 -26.41 -2.72
CA GLY A 27 4.40 -27.15 -3.40
C GLY A 27 3.03 -26.98 -2.75
N CYS A 28 2.95 -26.91 -1.41
CA CYS A 28 1.71 -26.57 -0.70
C CYS A 28 1.25 -25.14 -1.01
N TYR A 29 2.15 -24.17 -1.10
CA TYR A 29 1.84 -22.78 -1.41
C TYR A 29 1.37 -22.59 -2.86
N GLU A 30 2.02 -23.26 -3.82
CA GLU A 30 1.59 -23.35 -5.22
C GLU A 30 0.20 -23.99 -5.32
N GLN A 31 -0.07 -25.07 -4.59
CA GLN A 31 -1.39 -25.72 -4.54
C GLN A 31 -2.49 -24.84 -3.92
N ILE A 32 -2.15 -23.87 -3.05
CA ILE A 32 -3.09 -22.85 -2.58
C ILE A 32 -3.26 -21.74 -3.63
N MET A 33 -2.18 -21.32 -4.29
CA MET A 33 -2.23 -20.27 -5.33
C MET A 33 -3.05 -20.69 -6.56
N HIS A 34 -2.96 -21.94 -6.99
CA HIS A 34 -3.74 -22.50 -8.10
C HIS A 34 -5.23 -22.72 -7.81
N ARG A 35 -5.72 -22.47 -6.59
CA ARG A 35 -7.17 -22.54 -6.29
C ARG A 35 -7.95 -21.30 -6.75
N HIS A 36 -7.26 -20.23 -7.15
CA HIS A 36 -7.87 -18.98 -7.64
C HIS A 36 -8.94 -18.36 -6.72
N GLU A 37 -8.85 -18.62 -5.41
CA GLU A 37 -9.77 -18.10 -4.40
C GLU A 37 -9.67 -16.57 -4.27
N SER A 38 -10.68 -15.89 -4.82
CA SER A 38 -10.78 -14.42 -4.82
C SER A 38 -10.94 -13.86 -3.40
N GLY A 39 -10.35 -12.70 -3.15
CA GLY A 39 -10.46 -11.97 -1.88
C GLY A 39 -9.38 -12.29 -0.82
N LYS A 40 -8.68 -13.43 -0.90
CA LYS A 40 -7.62 -13.78 0.06
C LYS A 40 -6.34 -12.96 -0.15
N THR A 41 -5.78 -12.43 0.93
CA THR A 41 -4.49 -11.73 0.95
C THR A 41 -3.32 -12.71 0.74
N GLU A 42 -2.11 -12.17 0.55
CA GLU A 42 -0.87 -12.96 0.48
C GLU A 42 -0.62 -13.68 1.82
N GLN A 43 -0.91 -13.01 2.94
CA GLN A 43 -0.80 -13.53 4.29
C GLN A 43 -1.74 -14.71 4.53
N ASP A 44 -3.00 -14.62 4.08
CA ASP A 44 -3.99 -15.71 4.20
C ASP A 44 -3.53 -16.95 3.43
N LYS A 45 -2.98 -16.76 2.22
CA LYS A 45 -2.47 -17.85 1.38
C LYS A 45 -1.27 -18.54 2.02
N ILE A 46 -0.38 -17.79 2.69
CA ILE A 46 0.72 -18.38 3.48
C ILE A 46 0.17 -19.14 4.69
N VAL A 47 -0.84 -18.61 5.39
CA VAL A 47 -1.48 -19.28 6.54
C VAL A 47 -2.18 -20.58 6.12
N ASP A 48 -2.88 -20.60 4.98
CA ASP A 48 -3.53 -21.80 4.47
C ASP A 48 -2.52 -22.82 3.92
N ALA A 49 -1.44 -22.39 3.29
CA ALA A 49 -0.33 -23.26 2.90
C ALA A 49 0.35 -23.89 4.13
N LEU A 50 0.46 -23.16 5.24
CA LEU A 50 0.97 -23.69 6.52
C LEU A 50 0.01 -24.70 7.16
N LYS A 51 -1.32 -24.53 7.04
CA LYS A 51 -2.30 -25.55 7.46
C LYS A 51 -2.17 -26.83 6.63
N LEU A 52 -2.09 -26.68 5.30
CA LEU A 52 -1.96 -27.77 4.35
C LEU A 52 -0.63 -28.54 4.53
N PHE A 53 0.49 -27.84 4.70
CA PHE A 53 1.78 -28.46 5.00
C PHE A 53 1.74 -29.25 6.31
N LYS A 54 1.12 -28.71 7.37
CA LYS A 54 0.95 -29.41 8.65
C LYS A 54 0.06 -30.65 8.58
N SER A 55 -0.91 -30.72 7.67
CA SER A 55 -1.75 -31.92 7.49
C SER A 55 -1.04 -33.02 6.68
N GLN A 56 -0.03 -32.65 5.87
CA GLN A 56 0.79 -33.60 5.11
C GLN A 56 1.99 -34.14 5.90
N ASP A 57 2.63 -33.34 6.76
CA ASP A 57 3.79 -33.79 7.55
C ASP A 57 3.38 -34.65 8.76
N LYS A 58 3.10 -35.93 8.47
CA LYS A 58 2.86 -37.00 9.45
C LYS A 58 4.07 -37.26 10.36
N THR A 59 5.25 -36.73 10.03
CA THR A 59 6.49 -36.89 10.78
C THR A 59 6.83 -35.63 11.57
N ASN A 60 6.07 -35.38 12.64
CA ASN A 60 6.17 -34.20 13.51
C ASN A 60 7.58 -34.01 14.14
N LYS A 61 8.52 -33.46 13.38
CA LYS A 61 9.96 -33.37 13.68
C LYS A 61 10.46 -31.92 13.65
N GLY A 62 9.86 -31.08 14.50
CA GLY A 62 10.44 -29.82 14.99
C GLY A 62 10.59 -28.64 14.02
N LEU A 63 10.74 -28.88 12.71
CA LEU A 63 11.07 -27.81 11.75
C LEU A 63 9.92 -26.84 11.46
N CYS A 64 8.67 -27.24 11.68
CA CYS A 64 7.51 -26.34 11.52
C CYS A 64 7.55 -25.14 12.50
N SER A 65 8.34 -25.23 13.58
CA SER A 65 8.55 -24.15 14.54
C SER A 65 9.33 -22.95 13.95
N CYS A 66 10.39 -23.17 13.16
CA CYS A 66 11.22 -22.05 12.68
C CYS A 66 10.52 -21.21 11.60
N ILE A 67 9.64 -21.81 10.78
CA ILE A 67 8.80 -21.07 9.83
C ILE A 67 7.76 -20.23 10.59
N TRP A 68 7.18 -20.77 11.67
CA TRP A 68 6.22 -20.04 12.51
C TRP A 68 6.87 -18.86 13.26
N LEU A 69 8.06 -19.05 13.84
CA LEU A 69 8.79 -17.98 14.54
C LEU A 69 9.11 -16.79 13.61
N ALA A 70 9.57 -17.06 12.38
CA ALA A 70 9.82 -16.00 11.39
C ALA A 70 8.55 -15.25 10.95
N GLN A 71 7.38 -15.91 10.97
CA GLN A 71 6.10 -15.31 10.64
C GLN A 71 5.56 -14.43 11.79
N VAL A 72 5.72 -14.86 13.05
CA VAL A 72 5.24 -14.13 14.24
C VAL A 72 6.00 -12.82 14.42
N ASP A 73 7.33 -12.83 14.32
CA ASP A 73 8.17 -11.64 14.49
C ASP A 73 7.83 -10.54 13.46
N ARG A 74 7.64 -10.95 12.19
CA ARG A 74 7.23 -10.06 11.10
C ARG A 74 5.81 -9.49 11.29
N SER A 75 4.92 -10.23 11.94
CA SER A 75 3.57 -9.75 12.28
C SER A 75 3.62 -8.74 13.44
N SER A 76 4.44 -9.00 14.46
CA SER A 76 4.58 -8.15 15.65
C SER A 76 5.09 -6.74 15.35
N GLN A 77 5.93 -6.56 14.33
CA GLN A 77 6.39 -5.24 13.89
C GLN A 77 5.28 -4.38 13.21
N SER A 78 4.21 -4.99 12.69
CA SER A 78 3.21 -4.27 11.88
C SER A 78 2.20 -3.45 12.68
N ASN A 79 2.02 -3.74 13.97
CA ASN A 79 0.82 -3.35 14.72
C ASN A 79 1.04 -2.20 15.73
N LYS A 80 1.79 -1.14 15.35
CA LYS A 80 2.13 -0.02 16.26
C LYS A 80 1.91 1.40 15.71
N ARG A 81 0.79 1.63 15.01
CA ARG A 81 0.19 2.94 14.65
C ARG A 81 -1.21 2.66 14.03
N GLN A 82 -2.33 3.31 14.36
CA GLN A 82 -2.64 4.32 15.39
C GLN A 82 -3.99 3.99 16.06
N LYS A 83 -4.24 4.59 17.24
CA LYS A 83 -5.52 4.51 17.95
C LYS A 83 -6.52 5.52 17.36
N SER A 84 -7.70 5.06 16.98
CA SER A 84 -8.90 5.88 16.80
C SER A 84 -10.04 5.34 17.68
N SER A 85 -10.94 6.23 18.10
CA SER A 85 -12.00 5.95 19.08
C SER A 85 -13.38 6.03 18.45
N SER A 86 -14.23 5.04 18.75
CA SER A 86 -15.71 5.13 18.69
C SER A 86 -16.30 4.13 19.68
N ASN A 87 -17.54 4.39 20.13
CA ASN A 87 -18.22 3.63 21.20
C ASN A 87 -19.17 2.53 20.65
N ALA A 88 -19.75 1.75 21.58
CA ALA A 88 -21.07 1.07 21.59
C ALA A 88 -21.91 0.97 20.28
N SER A 89 -22.65 -0.12 20.00
CA SER A 89 -23.17 -1.22 20.85
C SER A 89 -23.55 -2.49 20.02
N PRO A 90 -24.01 -3.62 20.61
CA PRO A 90 -24.00 -4.94 19.96
C PRO A 90 -25.34 -5.46 19.38
N SER A 91 -25.25 -6.33 18.35
CA SER A 91 -26.20 -7.41 17.94
C SER A 91 -25.75 -8.01 16.59
N MET A 92 -26.01 -9.27 16.18
CA MET A 92 -26.45 -10.49 16.90
C MET A 92 -26.03 -11.76 16.12
N SER A 93 -25.93 -12.89 16.83
CA SER A 93 -26.04 -14.32 16.45
C SER A 93 -25.56 -14.91 15.10
N THR A 94 -24.87 -16.06 15.24
CA THR A 94 -24.69 -17.18 14.29
C THR A 94 -25.90 -18.16 14.36
N PRO A 95 -25.91 -19.38 13.76
CA PRO A 95 -25.04 -20.06 12.77
C PRO A 95 -25.90 -20.46 11.52
N GLU A 96 -25.87 -21.59 10.78
CA GLU A 96 -25.05 -22.83 10.66
C GLU A 96 -25.38 -23.56 9.30
N ILE A 97 -24.90 -24.81 9.08
CA ILE A 97 -25.56 -25.89 8.28
C ILE A 97 -25.61 -25.70 6.72
N ASN A 98 -25.37 -26.69 5.84
CA ASN A 98 -25.06 -28.12 6.01
C ASN A 98 -24.23 -28.76 4.85
N THR A 99 -23.86 -30.04 5.05
CA THR A 99 -23.10 -30.93 4.14
C THR A 99 -23.92 -31.72 3.10
N VAL A 100 -23.30 -32.03 1.94
CA VAL A 100 -23.56 -33.13 0.99
C VAL A 100 -22.19 -33.43 0.34
N HIS A 101 -21.53 -34.61 0.29
CA HIS A 101 -21.84 -36.05 0.28
C HIS A 101 -22.46 -36.61 -1.02
N ILE A 102 -21.60 -37.09 -1.93
CA ILE A 102 -21.87 -38.13 -2.93
C ILE A 102 -20.57 -38.94 -3.11
N ASP A 103 -20.66 -40.26 -2.97
CA ASP A 103 -19.58 -41.26 -3.02
C ASP A 103 -20.23 -42.59 -3.51
N ASP A 104 -19.64 -43.57 -4.21
CA ASP A 104 -18.26 -43.86 -4.66
C ASP A 104 -18.29 -44.45 -6.10
N PHE A 105 -18.03 -45.76 -6.30
CA PHE A 105 -18.27 -46.61 -7.49
C PHE A 105 -17.25 -46.54 -8.67
N GLU A 106 -16.64 -47.63 -9.18
CA GLU A 106 -16.46 -49.01 -8.67
C GLU A 106 -15.24 -49.71 -9.37
N THR A 107 -14.69 -50.75 -8.72
CA THR A 107 -13.98 -51.97 -9.20
C THR A 107 -13.92 -52.17 -10.74
N THR A 108 -12.83 -52.64 -11.37
CA THR A 108 -12.42 -54.07 -11.35
C THR A 108 -11.04 -54.31 -12.01
N SER A 109 -10.34 -55.37 -11.58
CA SER A 109 -9.08 -55.88 -12.18
C SER A 109 -9.21 -57.31 -12.71
N PRO A 110 -8.60 -57.62 -13.87
CA PRO A 110 -8.20 -58.98 -14.25
C PRO A 110 -6.70 -59.09 -14.65
N VAL A 111 -6.20 -60.30 -14.95
CA VAL A 111 -5.44 -61.13 -13.98
C VAL A 111 -4.58 -62.19 -14.70
N LYS A 112 -3.41 -62.56 -14.14
CA LYS A 112 -2.31 -63.44 -14.66
C LYS A 112 -1.39 -62.74 -15.69
N ALA A 113 -0.05 -62.83 -15.69
CA ALA A 113 0.97 -63.74 -15.16
C ALA A 113 1.34 -64.96 -16.02
N ASP A 114 2.54 -64.95 -16.62
CA ASP A 114 3.33 -66.15 -16.94
C ASP A 114 4.86 -65.86 -17.03
N HIS A 115 5.64 -66.94 -17.14
CA HIS A 115 7.09 -67.11 -17.16
C HIS A 115 7.93 -66.25 -18.14
N MET A 116 9.20 -65.96 -17.78
CA MET A 116 10.37 -66.70 -18.30
C MET A 116 11.73 -66.24 -17.70
N LYS A 117 12.78 -67.04 -17.94
CA LYS A 117 14.04 -67.08 -17.16
C LYS A 117 15.02 -65.93 -17.44
N ARG A 118 15.77 -65.55 -16.39
CA ARG A 118 16.93 -64.62 -16.41
C ARG A 118 18.21 -65.30 -16.95
N PRO A 119 18.92 -64.70 -17.92
CA PRO A 119 20.36 -64.92 -18.12
C PRO A 119 21.21 -64.03 -17.20
N ILE A 120 22.42 -64.48 -16.86
CA ILE A 120 23.37 -63.81 -15.95
C ILE A 120 24.49 -63.08 -16.76
N GLU A 121 25.33 -62.31 -16.07
CA GLU A 121 26.60 -61.73 -16.57
C GLU A 121 26.58 -60.66 -17.69
N LYS A 122 26.48 -59.39 -17.27
CA LYS A 122 27.29 -58.27 -17.84
C LYS A 122 27.77 -57.33 -16.72
N LYS A 123 28.51 -57.85 -15.74
CA LYS A 123 29.05 -57.10 -14.59
C LYS A 123 30.48 -56.58 -14.85
N ALA A 124 30.62 -55.73 -15.85
CA ALA A 124 31.87 -54.99 -16.14
C ALA A 124 31.58 -53.60 -16.71
N GLU A 125 30.71 -53.51 -17.72
CA GLU A 125 30.36 -52.25 -18.38
C GLU A 125 29.70 -51.21 -17.45
N LYS A 126 28.97 -51.68 -16.42
CA LYS A 126 28.30 -50.82 -15.44
C LYS A 126 29.26 -50.14 -14.45
N GLU A 127 30.55 -50.50 -14.45
CA GLU A 127 31.57 -49.92 -13.57
C GLU A 127 32.27 -48.71 -14.23
N ARG A 128 32.51 -48.77 -15.55
CA ARG A 128 32.99 -47.59 -16.32
C ARG A 128 32.02 -46.41 -16.27
N GLN A 129 30.73 -46.66 -16.06
CA GLN A 129 29.72 -45.59 -15.87
C GLN A 129 29.74 -44.96 -14.46
N ARG A 130 30.58 -45.42 -13.53
CA ARG A 130 30.71 -44.86 -12.18
C ARG A 130 31.98 -44.02 -11.98
N GLN A 131 33.04 -44.26 -12.76
CA GLN A 131 34.26 -43.44 -12.75
C GLN A 131 34.22 -42.37 -13.86
N GLY A 132 33.32 -41.39 -13.73
CA GLY A 132 33.18 -40.34 -14.76
C GLY A 132 32.04 -39.34 -14.58
N LYS A 133 31.62 -39.03 -13.33
CA LYS A 133 30.55 -38.05 -13.07
C LYS A 133 30.85 -37.10 -11.89
N ASN A 134 32.01 -36.43 -11.95
CA ASN A 134 32.19 -35.12 -11.32
C ASN A 134 31.44 -34.02 -12.12
N VAL A 135 30.12 -34.21 -12.28
CA VAL A 135 29.17 -33.27 -12.90
C VAL A 135 28.31 -32.68 -11.79
N THR A 136 28.95 -31.87 -10.95
CA THR A 136 28.36 -31.14 -9.80
C THR A 136 29.11 -29.82 -9.65
N SER A 137 29.04 -29.00 -10.71
CA SER A 137 29.77 -27.74 -10.82
C SER A 137 29.14 -26.82 -11.87
N LEU A 138 28.93 -27.30 -13.11
CA LEU A 138 28.39 -26.47 -14.19
C LEU A 138 26.89 -26.20 -14.04
N GLU A 139 26.09 -27.21 -13.71
CA GLU A 139 24.64 -27.04 -13.46
C GLU A 139 24.39 -26.26 -12.16
N ASP A 140 25.14 -26.56 -11.09
CA ASP A 140 25.08 -25.80 -9.83
C ASP A 140 25.44 -24.32 -10.03
N SER A 141 26.48 -24.02 -10.83
CA SER A 141 26.87 -22.65 -11.20
C SER A 141 25.76 -21.93 -11.97
N ASN A 142 25.16 -22.58 -12.96
CA ASN A 142 24.05 -22.01 -13.73
C ASN A 142 22.82 -21.72 -12.85
N VAL A 143 22.49 -22.60 -11.90
CA VAL A 143 21.40 -22.37 -10.93
C VAL A 143 21.73 -21.22 -9.99
N VAL A 144 22.96 -21.10 -9.50
CA VAL A 144 23.39 -19.97 -8.65
C VAL A 144 23.31 -18.63 -9.40
N MET A 145 23.81 -18.56 -10.64
CA MET A 145 23.68 -17.34 -11.46
C MET A 145 22.22 -16.99 -11.78
N ALA A 146 21.37 -17.99 -12.03
CA ALA A 146 19.94 -17.76 -12.23
C ALA A 146 19.25 -17.18 -10.97
N LEU A 147 19.61 -17.67 -9.78
CA LEU A 147 19.13 -17.11 -8.52
C LEU A 147 19.59 -15.67 -8.33
N ASP A 148 20.87 -15.37 -8.55
CA ASP A 148 21.43 -14.03 -8.35
C ASP A 148 20.80 -12.97 -9.28
N VAL A 149 20.53 -13.35 -10.53
CA VAL A 149 19.75 -12.53 -11.49
C VAL A 149 18.32 -12.28 -11.01
N VAL A 150 17.67 -13.26 -10.38
CA VAL A 150 16.31 -13.12 -9.82
C VAL A 150 16.31 -12.24 -8.56
N PHE A 151 17.29 -12.40 -7.66
CA PHE A 151 17.42 -11.54 -6.48
C PHE A 151 17.74 -10.09 -6.88
N SER A 152 18.65 -9.87 -7.83
CA SER A 152 18.97 -8.54 -8.35
C SER A 152 17.77 -7.86 -9.03
N LYS A 153 16.99 -8.60 -9.83
CA LYS A 153 15.74 -8.06 -10.40
C LYS A 153 14.70 -7.74 -9.33
N ARG A 154 14.64 -8.51 -8.25
CA ARG A 154 13.72 -8.27 -7.12
C ARG A 154 14.11 -7.03 -6.30
N THR A 155 15.39 -6.80 -6.05
CA THR A 155 15.86 -5.61 -5.31
C THR A 155 15.64 -4.32 -6.11
N GLU A 156 15.90 -4.32 -7.42
CA GLU A 156 15.58 -3.16 -8.27
C GLU A 156 14.07 -2.92 -8.39
N LEU A 157 13.24 -3.97 -8.44
CA LEU A 157 11.78 -3.83 -8.45
C LEU A 157 11.25 -3.22 -7.13
N GLU A 158 11.76 -3.63 -5.97
CA GLU A 158 11.37 -3.01 -4.69
C GLU A 158 11.88 -1.56 -4.57
N LYS A 159 13.10 -1.24 -5.05
CA LYS A 159 13.58 0.16 -5.13
C LYS A 159 12.68 1.02 -6.02
N ALA A 160 12.30 0.54 -7.20
CA ALA A 160 11.40 1.24 -8.12
C ALA A 160 10.00 1.41 -7.50
N ARG A 161 9.49 0.39 -6.81
CA ARG A 161 8.22 0.43 -6.08
C ARG A 161 8.24 1.44 -4.94
N GLU A 162 9.34 1.54 -4.21
CA GLU A 162 9.50 2.49 -3.10
C GLU A 162 9.65 3.93 -3.62
N LYS A 163 10.44 4.16 -4.67
CA LYS A 163 10.48 5.45 -5.37
C LYS A 163 9.08 5.88 -5.83
N ALA A 164 8.31 4.96 -6.42
CA ALA A 164 6.94 5.24 -6.87
C ALA A 164 5.95 5.48 -5.71
N ARG A 165 6.20 4.95 -4.50
CA ARG A 165 5.46 5.33 -3.28
C ARG A 165 5.79 6.76 -2.87
N GLN A 166 7.08 7.08 -2.76
CA GLN A 166 7.57 8.41 -2.35
C GLN A 166 7.12 9.50 -3.32
N GLU A 167 7.22 9.27 -4.63
CA GLU A 167 6.72 10.19 -5.66
C GLU A 167 5.21 10.41 -5.56
N ARG A 168 4.44 9.33 -5.30
CA ARG A 168 2.99 9.42 -5.08
C ARG A 168 2.61 10.09 -3.76
N GLU A 169 3.46 10.03 -2.74
CA GLU A 169 3.28 10.75 -1.47
C GLU A 169 3.58 12.23 -1.64
N MET A 170 4.70 12.59 -2.26
CA MET A 170 5.04 13.98 -2.62
C MET A 170 3.94 14.61 -3.50
N ALA A 171 3.45 13.89 -4.51
CA ALA A 171 2.35 14.36 -5.37
C ALA A 171 1.00 14.49 -4.64
N ARG A 172 0.79 13.77 -3.52
CA ARG A 172 -0.37 13.97 -2.65
C ARG A 172 -0.20 15.19 -1.76
N GLU A 173 1.01 15.47 -1.28
CA GLU A 173 1.27 16.60 -0.39
C GLU A 173 1.28 17.94 -1.15
N THR A 174 1.87 18.00 -2.35
CA THR A 174 1.74 19.19 -3.22
C THR A 174 0.28 19.44 -3.61
N ALA A 175 -0.49 18.38 -3.87
CA ALA A 175 -1.94 18.48 -4.13
C ALA A 175 -2.79 18.81 -2.88
N ARG A 176 -2.25 18.65 -1.67
CA ARG A 176 -2.85 19.19 -0.42
C ARG A 176 -2.53 20.67 -0.28
N GLN A 177 -1.25 21.03 -0.34
CA GLN A 177 -0.80 22.42 -0.21
C GLN A 177 -1.52 23.34 -1.22
N ALA A 178 -1.52 22.97 -2.50
CA ALA A 178 -2.22 23.73 -3.54
C ALA A 178 -3.75 23.88 -3.32
N ARG A 179 -4.39 23.00 -2.53
CA ARG A 179 -5.80 23.13 -2.14
C ARG A 179 -5.99 24.10 -0.98
N GLU A 180 -5.08 24.14 -0.02
CA GLU A 180 -5.10 25.12 1.07
C GLU A 180 -4.72 26.51 0.54
N ASP A 181 -3.69 26.62 -0.31
CA ASP A 181 -3.32 27.87 -1.00
C ASP A 181 -4.49 28.44 -1.81
N ALA A 182 -5.20 27.58 -2.56
CA ALA A 182 -6.38 27.98 -3.33
C ALA A 182 -7.57 28.39 -2.43
N ARG A 183 -7.70 27.83 -1.23
CA ARG A 183 -8.69 28.27 -0.24
C ARG A 183 -8.32 29.62 0.34
N GLU A 184 -7.06 29.83 0.72
CA GLU A 184 -6.61 31.11 1.30
C GLU A 184 -6.71 32.23 0.28
N ALA A 185 -6.25 32.01 -0.95
CA ALA A 185 -6.44 32.94 -2.06
C ALA A 185 -7.93 33.20 -2.39
N SER A 186 -8.84 32.27 -2.06
CA SER A 186 -10.28 32.49 -2.20
C SER A 186 -10.86 33.33 -1.04
N LYS A 187 -10.39 33.12 0.20
CA LYS A 187 -10.73 33.99 1.35
C LYS A 187 -10.24 35.42 1.11
N GLU A 188 -8.98 35.58 0.71
CA GLU A 188 -8.35 36.89 0.50
C GLU A 188 -9.08 37.68 -0.60
N LYS A 189 -9.38 37.04 -1.74
CA LYS A 189 -10.19 37.66 -2.81
C LYS A 189 -11.59 38.08 -2.35
N ARG A 190 -12.21 37.35 -1.41
CA ARG A 190 -13.51 37.73 -0.80
C ARG A 190 -13.33 38.91 0.17
N TYR A 191 -12.28 38.92 0.96
CA TYR A 191 -11.99 39.97 1.94
C TYR A 191 -11.66 41.31 1.24
N VAL A 192 -10.70 41.30 0.31
CA VAL A 192 -10.37 42.47 -0.53
C VAL A 192 -11.59 42.93 -1.33
N GLY A 193 -12.39 41.98 -1.86
CA GLY A 193 -13.64 42.30 -2.55
C GLY A 193 -14.68 42.97 -1.66
N ALA A 194 -14.81 42.54 -0.40
CA ALA A 194 -15.70 43.16 0.58
C ALA A 194 -15.24 44.58 0.95
N LEU A 195 -13.95 44.78 1.25
CA LEU A 195 -13.36 46.09 1.53
C LEU A 195 -13.54 47.07 0.36
N ALA A 196 -13.29 46.63 -0.88
CA ALA A 196 -13.49 47.46 -2.07
C ALA A 196 -14.97 47.84 -2.29
N MET A 197 -15.91 46.97 -1.93
CA MET A 197 -17.35 47.27 -1.97
C MET A 197 -17.78 48.22 -0.84
N GLU A 198 -17.16 48.12 0.33
CA GLU A 198 -17.39 49.02 1.46
C GLU A 198 -16.84 50.43 1.22
N GLN A 199 -15.62 50.54 0.67
CA GLN A 199 -15.06 51.80 0.18
C GLN A 199 -15.96 52.45 -0.88
N ARG A 200 -16.45 51.67 -1.86
CA ARG A 200 -17.40 52.17 -2.88
C ARG A 200 -18.73 52.64 -2.30
N LYS A 201 -19.23 52.01 -1.21
CA LYS A 201 -20.40 52.51 -0.47
C LYS A 201 -20.08 53.86 0.18
N PHE A 202 -18.96 53.95 0.90
CA PHE A 202 -18.55 55.20 1.55
C PHE A 202 -18.38 56.36 0.55
N GLU A 203 -17.74 56.13 -0.59
CA GLU A 203 -17.66 57.15 -1.66
C GLU A 203 -19.03 57.50 -2.27
N PHE A 204 -19.97 56.56 -2.31
CA PHE A 204 -21.33 56.82 -2.80
C PHE A 204 -22.13 57.66 -1.78
N GLU A 205 -21.99 57.38 -0.49
CA GLU A 205 -22.52 58.18 0.61
C GLU A 205 -21.91 59.60 0.61
N GLU A 206 -20.58 59.71 0.46
CA GLU A 206 -19.83 60.97 0.29
C GLU A 206 -20.42 61.78 -0.88
N ARG A 207 -20.51 61.18 -2.08
CA ARG A 207 -21.07 61.83 -3.27
C ARG A 207 -22.54 62.21 -3.11
N LYS A 208 -23.34 61.44 -2.35
CA LYS A 208 -24.74 61.75 -2.05
C LYS A 208 -24.87 62.97 -1.13
N MET A 209 -24.15 62.98 -0.01
CA MET A 209 -24.14 64.12 0.93
C MET A 209 -23.62 65.40 0.27
N GLU A 210 -22.57 65.32 -0.54
CA GLU A 210 -22.07 66.47 -1.30
C GLU A 210 -23.09 66.98 -2.32
N MET A 211 -23.82 66.09 -3.01
CA MET A 211 -24.86 66.49 -3.94
C MET A 211 -26.09 67.09 -3.23
N GLU A 212 -26.41 66.65 -2.02
CA GLU A 212 -27.42 67.31 -1.16
C GLU A 212 -26.99 68.73 -0.76
N ILE A 213 -25.72 68.93 -0.39
CA ILE A 213 -25.13 70.26 -0.10
C ILE A 213 -25.14 71.15 -1.35
N MET A 214 -24.80 70.61 -2.52
CA MET A 214 -24.77 71.33 -3.80
C MET A 214 -26.18 71.73 -4.29
N ASN A 215 -27.19 70.87 -4.06
CA ASN A 215 -28.57 71.08 -4.54
C ASN A 215 -29.51 71.76 -3.52
N LYS A 216 -29.09 71.93 -2.26
CA LYS A 216 -29.84 72.63 -1.20
C LYS A 216 -30.35 74.00 -1.67
N ASP A 217 -31.66 74.25 -1.58
CA ASP A 217 -32.15 75.62 -1.77
C ASP A 217 -31.69 76.54 -0.62
N LEU A 218 -31.29 77.76 -0.98
CA LEU A 218 -30.77 78.79 -0.09
C LEU A 218 -31.76 79.96 0.08
N SER A 219 -32.90 79.97 -0.64
CA SER A 219 -33.87 81.07 -0.60
C SER A 219 -34.52 81.28 0.78
N SER A 220 -34.63 80.20 1.55
CA SER A 220 -35.39 80.10 2.81
C SER A 220 -34.53 80.04 4.07
N LEU A 221 -33.19 80.17 3.95
CA LEU A 221 -32.25 80.11 5.08
C LEU A 221 -31.87 81.52 5.57
N ASP A 222 -31.36 81.65 6.80
CA ASP A 222 -30.68 82.88 7.26
C ASP A 222 -29.32 83.09 6.57
N ASP A 223 -28.72 84.28 6.72
CA ASP A 223 -27.52 84.64 5.95
C ASP A 223 -26.25 83.90 6.38
N ASP A 224 -26.10 83.56 7.67
CA ASP A 224 -25.00 82.74 8.19
C ASP A 224 -25.06 81.32 7.60
N GLN A 225 -26.26 80.73 7.57
CA GLN A 225 -26.50 79.45 6.89
C GLN A 225 -26.22 79.55 5.38
N LYS A 226 -26.67 80.62 4.70
CA LYS A 226 -26.36 80.84 3.28
C LYS A 226 -24.85 80.90 3.05
N GLU A 227 -24.07 81.56 3.90
CA GLU A 227 -22.61 81.61 3.78
C GLU A 227 -21.96 80.24 4.01
N TYR A 228 -22.37 79.50 5.04
CA TYR A 228 -21.90 78.13 5.29
C TYR A 228 -22.07 77.23 4.05
N TYR A 229 -23.26 77.18 3.44
CA TYR A 229 -23.48 76.37 2.24
C TYR A 229 -22.67 76.89 1.04
N LYS A 230 -22.52 78.21 0.85
CA LYS A 230 -21.65 78.79 -0.20
C LYS A 230 -20.17 78.46 0.00
N MET A 231 -19.72 78.28 1.24
CA MET A 231 -18.35 77.83 1.56
C MET A 231 -18.19 76.33 1.29
N ALA A 232 -19.08 75.50 1.81
CA ALA A 232 -19.05 74.05 1.63
C ALA A 232 -19.07 73.63 0.15
N ARG A 233 -19.86 74.31 -0.70
CA ARG A 233 -19.86 74.08 -2.15
C ARG A 233 -18.52 74.35 -2.83
N ARG A 234 -17.81 75.41 -2.42
CA ARG A 234 -16.49 75.75 -2.98
C ARG A 234 -15.44 74.69 -2.61
N ASP A 235 -15.45 74.23 -1.36
CA ASP A 235 -14.61 73.12 -0.89
C ASP A 235 -14.91 71.81 -1.65
N ILE A 236 -16.18 71.44 -1.83
CA ILE A 236 -16.59 70.27 -2.61
C ILE A 236 -16.04 70.34 -4.05
N ILE A 237 -16.19 71.48 -4.73
CA ILE A 237 -15.69 71.69 -6.10
C ILE A 237 -14.17 71.55 -6.14
N ASP A 238 -13.44 72.19 -5.22
CA ASP A 238 -11.98 72.13 -5.15
C ASP A 238 -11.46 70.71 -4.85
N ARG A 239 -12.02 70.01 -3.86
CA ARG A 239 -11.67 68.62 -3.53
C ARG A 239 -11.99 67.65 -4.67
N ARG A 240 -13.10 67.84 -5.40
CA ARG A 240 -13.44 67.01 -6.57
C ARG A 240 -12.55 67.31 -7.77
N SER A 241 -12.23 68.58 -8.02
CA SER A 241 -11.26 69.00 -9.05
C SER A 241 -9.90 68.35 -8.81
N LYS A 242 -9.36 68.47 -7.58
CA LYS A 242 -8.07 67.88 -7.17
C LYS A 242 -8.03 66.34 -7.18
N ARG A 243 -9.19 65.65 -7.10
CA ARG A 243 -9.28 64.18 -7.20
C ARG A 243 -9.55 63.69 -8.64
N SER A 244 -9.62 64.61 -9.62
CA SER A 244 -9.85 64.32 -11.04
C SER A 244 -8.61 64.55 -11.92
N ILE A 245 -7.44 64.72 -11.29
CA ILE A 245 -6.12 64.96 -11.89
C ILE A 245 -5.18 63.86 -11.42
#